data_AF-A0AAV7Z6W4-F1
#
_entry.id   AF-A0AAV7Z6W4-F1
#
_cell.length_a   1.000
_cell.length_b   1.000
_cell.length_c   1.000
_cell.angle_alpha   90.00
_cell.angle_beta   90.00
_cell.angle_gamma   90.00
#
_symmetry.space_group_name_H-M   'P 1'
#
loop_
_entity.id
_entity.type
_entity.pdbx_description
1 polymer ?
#
loop_
_entity_poly.entity_id
_entity_poly.type
_entity_poly.pdbx_seq_one_letter_code
_entity_poly.pdbx_strand_id
1 'polypeptide(L)'
;MRLYLLFVFLSFFFLCPTVKSKTYFWTKSSGDWENTNNYSPQGVPTIHDDVIIYNNISKEISISVHSPINVRSVFLCGATLNVYSSITIQDEMNVQQKGVFNLFSELNAQGATININERGSFNLCGFSRVQADLVEIQQNGTFVVMWDCKDLGLFQGISNDHEYQHQHQFSQSVFFDSYKIKKNQKRIFHDWWKDPTILSQQFADINIGELFGIQHLSSQEISLTIPSTNGYKQLSSNEHHQIINKVAKKVSQLTGGATVILASGYWISEKEQNSLIEEPVAVVSSFVNIDSKLVNSFLIIGKCLATELNQEAVLLKFVNQSFLISPFKEEFVSVENQKENYFELCNWLKL
;
A
#
# COMPACT_ATOMS: atom_id res chain seq x y z
N MET A 1 -16.69 42.11 51.32
CA MET A 1 -16.38 42.02 49.86
C MET A 1 -15.76 40.69 49.41
N ARG A 2 -15.11 39.89 50.27
CA ARG A 2 -14.47 38.60 49.87
C ARG A 2 -15.42 37.40 49.71
N LEU A 3 -16.64 37.43 50.27
CA LEU A 3 -17.60 36.31 50.19
C LEU A 3 -18.40 36.28 48.86
N TYR A 4 -18.60 37.44 48.22
CA TYR A 4 -19.34 37.54 46.95
C TYR A 4 -18.53 37.01 45.74
N LEU A 5 -17.19 37.11 45.77
CA LEU A 5 -16.32 36.59 44.71
C LEU A 5 -16.30 35.06 44.66
N LEU A 6 -16.47 34.37 45.81
CA LEU A 6 -16.54 32.91 45.87
C LEU A 6 -17.85 32.38 45.28
N PHE A 7 -18.95 33.10 45.47
CA PHE A 7 -20.27 32.70 44.96
C PHE A 7 -20.37 32.85 43.43
N VAL A 8 -19.75 33.90 42.86
CA VAL A 8 -19.70 34.10 41.40
C VAL A 8 -18.85 33.03 40.71
N PHE A 9 -17.73 32.61 41.33
CA PHE A 9 -16.90 31.52 40.81
C PHE A 9 -17.58 30.15 40.92
N LEU A 10 -18.34 29.88 41.99
CA LEU A 10 -19.07 28.62 42.12
C LEU A 10 -20.26 28.51 41.14
N SER A 11 -20.94 29.63 40.84
CA SER A 11 -22.05 29.62 39.86
C SER A 11 -21.60 29.41 38.42
N PHE A 12 -20.33 29.70 38.09
CA PHE A 12 -19.80 29.50 36.73
C PHE A 12 -19.48 28.02 36.44
N PHE A 13 -19.19 27.21 37.47
CA PHE A 13 -18.88 25.78 37.30
C PHE A 13 -20.13 24.90 37.09
N PHE A 14 -21.32 25.36 37.48
CA PHE A 14 -22.58 24.60 37.33
C PHE A 14 -23.40 24.96 36.09
N LEU A 15 -22.91 25.89 35.25
CA LEU A 15 -23.55 26.29 34.00
C LEU A 15 -22.76 25.81 32.78
N CYS A 16 -22.04 24.69 32.87
CA CYS A 16 -21.61 23.99 31.67
C CYS A 16 -22.84 23.20 31.17
N PRO A 17 -23.57 23.67 30.14
CA PRO A 17 -24.64 22.87 29.59
C PRO A 17 -24.01 21.55 29.13
N THR A 18 -24.36 20.45 29.80
CA THR A 18 -24.15 19.12 29.22
C THR A 18 -24.98 19.09 27.95
N VAL A 19 -24.34 19.34 26.81
CA VAL A 19 -24.92 19.13 25.50
C VAL A 19 -25.18 17.63 25.40
N LYS A 20 -26.39 17.22 25.78
CA LYS A 20 -26.82 15.83 25.62
C LYS A 20 -26.91 15.58 24.13
N SER A 21 -26.05 14.69 23.64
CA SER A 21 -26.14 14.13 22.30
C SER A 21 -27.56 13.60 22.08
N LYS A 22 -28.21 14.02 20.98
CA LYS A 22 -29.48 13.44 20.56
C LYS A 22 -29.21 12.36 19.52
N THR A 23 -30.04 11.33 19.54
CA THR A 23 -30.04 10.31 18.49
C THR A 23 -31.18 10.60 17.53
N TYR A 24 -30.86 10.76 16.26
CA TYR A 24 -31.83 10.90 15.17
C TYR A 24 -31.98 9.58 14.44
N PHE A 25 -33.23 9.17 14.22
CA PHE A 25 -33.58 8.02 13.41
C PHE A 25 -34.07 8.49 12.06
N TRP A 26 -33.49 7.99 10.97
CA TRP A 26 -34.05 8.20 9.64
C TRP A 26 -35.34 7.39 9.48
N THR A 27 -36.42 8.02 9.04
CA THR A 27 -37.78 7.44 9.04
C THR A 27 -38.39 7.24 7.66
N LYS A 28 -37.68 7.64 6.59
CA LYS A 28 -38.20 7.57 5.21
C LYS A 28 -37.55 6.46 4.41
N SER A 29 -38.22 6.02 3.35
CA SER A 29 -37.65 5.07 2.39
C SER A 29 -36.57 5.70 1.51
N SER A 30 -36.57 7.00 1.30
CA SER A 30 -35.52 7.71 0.57
C SER A 30 -35.69 9.20 0.79
N GLY A 31 -34.65 9.99 0.51
CA GLY A 31 -34.77 11.44 0.53
C GLY A 31 -33.46 12.16 0.76
N ASP A 32 -33.63 13.47 0.91
CA ASP A 32 -32.55 14.44 1.13
C ASP A 32 -32.18 14.50 2.62
N TRP A 33 -30.88 14.47 2.93
CA TRP A 33 -30.38 14.49 4.30
C TRP A 33 -30.82 15.74 5.07
N GLU A 34 -30.98 16.85 4.36
CA GLU A 34 -31.25 18.17 4.90
C GLU A 34 -32.75 18.38 5.24
N ASN A 35 -33.63 17.46 4.84
CA ASN A 35 -35.05 17.58 5.13
C ASN A 35 -35.38 17.11 6.55
N THR A 36 -35.70 18.06 7.43
CA THR A 36 -36.05 17.82 8.84
C THR A 36 -37.15 16.77 9.06
N ASN A 37 -38.09 16.62 8.13
CA ASN A 37 -39.21 15.67 8.23
C ASN A 37 -38.77 14.21 8.00
N ASN A 38 -37.52 13.99 7.60
CA ASN A 38 -36.98 12.66 7.41
C ASN A 38 -36.51 12.01 8.71
N TYR A 39 -36.44 12.78 9.81
CA TYR A 39 -35.91 12.29 11.08
C TYR A 39 -36.95 12.25 12.20
N SER A 40 -36.69 11.37 13.17
CA SER A 40 -37.33 11.38 14.48
C SER A 40 -36.25 11.42 15.57
N PRO A 41 -36.24 12.42 16.48
CA PRO A 41 -37.11 13.60 16.49
C PRO A 41 -36.92 14.48 15.25
N GLN A 42 -37.90 15.33 14.92
CA GLN A 42 -37.81 16.21 13.76
C GLN A 42 -36.66 17.22 13.94
N GLY A 43 -35.77 17.29 12.95
CA GLY A 43 -34.59 18.16 12.94
C GLY A 43 -33.52 17.62 11.99
N VAL A 44 -32.49 18.43 11.71
CA VAL A 44 -31.29 17.96 10.99
C VAL A 44 -30.21 17.64 12.04
N PRO A 45 -29.60 16.45 12.00
CA PRO A 45 -28.51 16.10 12.90
C PRO A 45 -27.33 17.08 12.80
N THR A 46 -26.71 17.38 13.94
CA THR A 46 -25.52 18.22 14.03
C THR A 46 -24.31 17.42 14.53
N ILE A 47 -23.18 18.09 14.69
CA ILE A 47 -21.91 17.48 15.12
C ILE A 47 -21.99 16.79 16.49
N HIS A 48 -22.97 17.14 17.32
CA HIS A 48 -23.17 16.51 18.63
C HIS A 48 -24.16 15.35 18.60
N ASP A 49 -24.75 15.05 17.45
CA ASP A 49 -25.85 14.12 17.33
C ASP A 49 -25.41 12.82 16.64
N ASP A 50 -25.99 11.72 17.08
CA ASP A 50 -25.82 10.41 16.46
C ASP A 50 -26.94 10.18 15.45
N VAL A 51 -26.62 9.55 14.31
CA VAL A 51 -27.60 9.23 13.27
C VAL A 51 -27.68 7.73 13.08
N ILE A 52 -28.89 7.18 13.21
CA ILE A 52 -29.19 5.78 12.97
C ILE A 52 -30.09 5.67 11.74
N ILE A 53 -29.59 4.96 10.73
CA ILE A 53 -30.31 4.66 9.50
C ILE A 53 -30.48 3.14 9.45
N TYR A 54 -31.68 2.69 9.76
CA TYR A 54 -32.02 1.27 9.78
C TYR A 54 -33.09 0.97 8.74
N ASN A 55 -32.81 0.03 7.85
CA ASN A 55 -33.81 -0.44 6.91
C ASN A 55 -34.67 -1.56 7.50
N ASN A 56 -35.81 -1.19 8.12
CA ASN A 56 -36.82 -2.17 8.54
C ASN A 56 -37.85 -2.50 7.44
N ILE A 57 -37.75 -1.82 6.30
CA ILE A 57 -38.75 -1.85 5.23
C ILE A 57 -38.19 -2.75 4.12
N SER A 58 -39.04 -3.54 3.45
CA SER A 58 -38.65 -4.39 2.32
C SER A 58 -38.18 -3.63 1.06
N LYS A 59 -37.92 -2.32 1.15
CA LYS A 59 -37.47 -1.45 0.08
C LYS A 59 -36.11 -0.86 0.43
N GLU A 60 -35.28 -0.67 -0.59
CA GLU A 60 -33.97 -0.05 -0.42
C GLU A 60 -34.11 1.39 0.09
N ILE A 61 -33.40 1.70 1.18
CA ILE A 61 -33.28 3.07 1.65
C ILE A 61 -32.11 3.74 0.95
N SER A 62 -32.34 4.84 0.25
CA SER A 62 -31.28 5.63 -0.39
C SER A 62 -31.39 7.09 0.04
N ILE A 63 -30.31 7.58 0.64
CA ILE A 63 -30.20 8.93 1.18
C ILE A 63 -29.12 9.66 0.40
N SER A 64 -29.40 10.91 0.01
CA SER A 64 -28.42 11.78 -0.62
C SER A 64 -28.06 12.93 0.30
N VAL A 65 -26.77 13.26 0.34
CA VAL A 65 -26.23 14.42 1.07
C VAL A 65 -25.57 15.33 0.05
N HIS A 66 -26.05 16.56 -0.07
CA HIS A 66 -25.54 17.53 -1.05
C HIS A 66 -24.82 18.72 -0.41
N SER A 67 -24.99 18.93 0.89
CA SER A 67 -24.26 19.95 1.66
C SER A 67 -23.25 19.34 2.63
N PRO A 68 -22.22 20.10 3.07
CA PRO A 68 -21.30 19.64 4.09
C PRO A 68 -22.03 19.28 5.39
N ILE A 69 -21.81 18.07 5.91
CA ILE A 69 -22.42 17.61 7.16
C ILE A 69 -21.36 17.29 8.20
N ASN A 70 -21.68 17.60 9.46
CA ASN A 70 -20.88 17.22 10.61
C ASN A 70 -21.77 16.49 11.58
N VAL A 71 -21.40 15.28 11.96
CA VAL A 71 -22.16 14.43 12.88
C VAL A 71 -21.22 13.75 13.86
N ARG A 72 -21.76 13.34 15.00
CA ARG A 72 -20.98 12.62 16.00
C ARG A 72 -20.71 11.20 15.53
N SER A 73 -21.77 10.47 15.21
CA SER A 73 -21.70 9.07 14.76
C SER A 73 -22.74 8.77 13.68
N VAL A 74 -22.43 7.81 12.81
CA VAL A 74 -23.36 7.31 11.78
C VAL A 74 -23.43 5.78 11.84
N PHE A 75 -24.64 5.26 12.03
CA PHE A 75 -24.92 3.83 12.02
C PHE A 75 -25.81 3.49 10.82
N LEU A 76 -25.25 2.78 9.84
CA LEU A 76 -25.90 2.43 8.60
C LEU A 76 -26.17 0.92 8.55
N CYS A 77 -27.44 0.53 8.66
CA CYS A 77 -27.88 -0.86 8.74
C CYS A 77 -28.86 -1.18 7.60
N GLY A 78 -28.36 -1.81 6.52
CA GLY A 78 -29.18 -2.22 5.37
C GLY A 78 -29.71 -1.07 4.50
N ALA A 79 -29.12 0.12 4.61
CA ALA A 79 -29.47 1.31 3.85
C ALA A 79 -28.26 1.86 3.09
N THR A 80 -28.50 2.69 2.10
CA THR A 80 -27.49 3.37 1.28
C THR A 80 -27.42 4.85 1.61
N LEU A 81 -26.22 5.35 1.91
CA LEU A 81 -25.93 6.76 2.13
C LEU A 81 -24.95 7.25 1.04
N ASN A 82 -25.41 8.17 0.20
CA ASN A 82 -24.63 8.79 -0.87
C ASN A 82 -24.22 10.20 -0.46
N VAL A 83 -22.93 10.43 -0.30
CA VAL A 83 -22.39 11.72 0.14
C VAL A 83 -21.68 12.40 -1.02
N TYR A 84 -22.33 13.41 -1.59
CA TYR A 84 -21.81 14.22 -2.69
C TYR A 84 -21.01 15.45 -2.21
N SER A 85 -21.07 15.74 -0.91
CA SER A 85 -20.32 16.82 -0.26
C SER A 85 -19.39 16.28 0.83
N SER A 86 -18.77 17.16 1.62
CA SER A 86 -17.93 16.72 2.73
C SER A 86 -18.75 16.21 3.92
N ILE A 87 -18.22 15.19 4.60
CA ILE A 87 -18.78 14.66 5.84
C ILE A 87 -17.69 14.60 6.91
N THR A 88 -18.00 15.10 8.11
CA THR A 88 -17.16 14.94 9.29
C THR A 88 -17.82 14.02 10.31
N ILE A 89 -17.07 13.06 10.83
CA ILE A 89 -17.51 12.09 11.84
C ILE A 89 -16.55 12.17 13.02
N GLN A 90 -17.07 12.40 14.23
CA GLN A 90 -16.22 12.59 15.42
C GLN A 90 -15.86 11.29 16.12
N ASP A 91 -16.83 10.36 16.25
CA ASP A 91 -16.68 9.19 17.12
C ASP A 91 -16.67 7.90 16.31
N GLU A 92 -17.80 7.52 15.71
CA GLU A 92 -17.92 6.21 15.06
C GLU A 92 -18.75 6.27 13.77
N MET A 93 -18.26 5.58 12.74
CA MET A 93 -19.07 5.16 11.61
C MET A 93 -19.20 3.64 11.61
N ASN A 94 -20.41 3.12 11.53
CA ASN A 94 -20.66 1.70 11.42
C ASN A 94 -21.51 1.39 10.17
N VAL A 95 -20.95 0.61 9.25
CA VAL A 95 -21.62 0.16 8.03
C VAL A 95 -21.81 -1.34 8.09
N GLN A 96 -23.06 -1.77 8.27
CA GLN A 96 -23.40 -3.16 8.56
C GLN A 96 -24.70 -3.63 7.91
N GLN A 97 -24.95 -4.94 7.96
CA GLN A 97 -26.17 -5.57 7.47
C GLN A 97 -26.51 -5.21 6.01
N LYS A 98 -25.51 -5.25 5.12
CA LYS A 98 -25.60 -4.78 3.73
C LYS A 98 -25.84 -3.27 3.56
N GLY A 99 -25.55 -2.46 4.58
CA GLY A 99 -25.48 -1.01 4.43
C GLY A 99 -24.41 -0.61 3.43
N VAL A 100 -24.62 0.48 2.69
CA VAL A 100 -23.70 0.96 1.66
C VAL A 100 -23.42 2.44 1.87
N PHE A 101 -22.17 2.78 2.19
CA PHE A 101 -21.72 4.16 2.25
C PHE A 101 -20.96 4.49 0.96
N ASN A 102 -21.46 5.45 0.19
CA ASN A 102 -20.81 5.94 -1.03
C ASN A 102 -20.32 7.36 -0.78
N LEU A 103 -19.02 7.58 -0.87
CA LEU A 103 -18.40 8.90 -0.80
C LEU A 103 -17.98 9.34 -2.20
N PHE A 104 -18.39 10.55 -2.58
CA PHE A 104 -18.00 11.20 -3.84
C PHE A 104 -17.17 12.46 -3.61
N SER A 105 -16.82 12.77 -2.36
CA SER A 105 -16.11 13.97 -1.93
C SER A 105 -15.22 13.66 -0.72
N GLU A 106 -15.20 14.48 0.34
CA GLU A 106 -14.29 14.33 1.47
C GLU A 106 -14.95 13.73 2.72
N LEU A 107 -14.29 12.78 3.36
CA LEU A 107 -14.60 12.27 4.70
C LEU A 107 -13.47 12.66 5.66
N ASN A 108 -13.82 13.44 6.67
CA ASN A 108 -12.96 13.70 7.82
C ASN A 108 -13.47 12.91 9.03
N ALA A 109 -12.76 11.85 9.38
CA ALA A 109 -13.03 10.94 10.48
C ALA A 109 -11.80 10.83 11.40
N GLN A 110 -11.03 11.92 11.54
CA GLN A 110 -9.90 11.96 12.46
C GLN A 110 -10.38 11.82 13.92
N GLY A 111 -9.76 10.93 14.67
CA GLY A 111 -10.22 10.48 15.99
C GLY A 111 -11.33 9.43 15.97
N ALA A 112 -11.95 9.19 14.82
CA ALA A 112 -13.09 8.29 14.70
C ALA A 112 -12.70 6.89 14.24
N THR A 113 -13.54 5.92 14.59
CA THR A 113 -13.43 4.53 14.13
C THR A 113 -14.45 4.25 13.04
N ILE A 114 -13.99 3.72 11.90
CA ILE A 114 -14.86 3.25 10.81
C ILE A 114 -14.92 1.72 10.85
N ASN A 115 -16.08 1.20 11.22
CA ASN A 115 -16.38 -0.22 11.31
C ASN A 115 -17.21 -0.67 10.10
N ILE A 116 -16.69 -1.61 9.31
CA ILE A 116 -17.40 -2.19 8.16
C ILE A 116 -17.56 -3.69 8.42
N ASN A 117 -18.79 -4.13 8.68
CA ASN A 117 -19.05 -5.51 9.07
C ASN A 117 -20.35 -6.07 8.45
N GLU A 118 -20.65 -7.34 8.66
CA GLU A 118 -21.93 -7.96 8.26
C GLU A 118 -22.37 -7.65 6.81
N ARG A 119 -21.44 -7.77 5.85
CA ARG A 119 -21.64 -7.43 4.43
C ARG A 119 -21.90 -5.94 4.13
N GLY A 120 -21.57 -5.04 5.04
CA GLY A 120 -21.53 -3.61 4.78
C GLY A 120 -20.50 -3.27 3.70
N SER A 121 -20.74 -2.20 2.94
CA SER A 121 -19.86 -1.72 1.88
C SER A 121 -19.53 -0.25 2.10
N PHE A 122 -18.25 0.09 2.03
CA PHE A 122 -17.77 1.46 2.04
C PHE A 122 -17.06 1.73 0.71
N ASN A 123 -17.59 2.65 -0.06
CA ASN A 123 -17.20 2.89 -1.44
C ASN A 123 -16.68 4.32 -1.59
N LEU A 124 -15.46 4.45 -2.12
CA LEU A 124 -14.87 5.71 -2.52
C LEU A 124 -14.98 5.88 -4.01
N CYS A 125 -15.44 7.06 -4.43
CA CYS A 125 -15.78 7.32 -5.82
C CYS A 125 -15.13 8.62 -6.28
N GLY A 126 -14.49 8.62 -7.46
CA GLY A 126 -13.91 9.82 -8.05
C GLY A 126 -12.83 10.44 -7.15
N PHE A 127 -12.82 11.77 -6.98
CA PHE A 127 -11.79 12.51 -6.23
C PHE A 127 -11.95 12.46 -4.71
N SER A 128 -12.43 11.34 -4.19
CA SER A 128 -12.74 11.23 -2.78
C SER A 128 -11.48 11.24 -1.91
N ARG A 129 -11.57 11.91 -0.76
CA ARG A 129 -10.51 11.95 0.24
C ARG A 129 -11.04 11.40 1.55
N VAL A 130 -10.28 10.52 2.19
CA VAL A 130 -10.59 10.03 3.54
C VAL A 130 -9.41 10.32 4.46
N GLN A 131 -9.72 10.86 5.61
CA GLN A 131 -8.81 10.94 6.75
C GLN A 131 -9.49 10.23 7.92
N ALA A 132 -8.91 9.13 8.41
CA ALA A 132 -9.45 8.40 9.55
C ALA A 132 -8.34 7.76 10.39
N ASP A 133 -8.54 7.68 11.70
CA ASP A 133 -7.54 7.10 12.61
C ASP A 133 -7.51 5.57 12.49
N LEU A 134 -8.68 4.94 12.42
CA LEU A 134 -8.84 3.50 12.36
C LEU A 134 -9.99 3.07 11.44
N VAL A 135 -9.66 2.21 10.47
CA VAL A 135 -10.66 1.44 9.70
C VAL A 135 -10.56 -0.04 10.05
N GLU A 136 -11.67 -0.62 10.55
CA GLU A 136 -11.80 -2.04 10.83
C GLU A 136 -12.79 -2.71 9.88
N ILE A 137 -12.32 -3.72 9.14
CA ILE A 137 -13.16 -4.53 8.23
C ILE A 137 -13.31 -5.94 8.81
N GLN A 138 -14.56 -6.34 9.07
CA GLN A 138 -14.90 -7.61 9.72
C GLN A 138 -16.08 -8.31 9.02
N GLN A 139 -16.31 -9.60 9.30
CA GLN A 139 -17.49 -10.38 8.88
C GLN A 139 -18.01 -10.15 7.42
N ASN A 140 -17.14 -10.22 6.41
CA ASN A 140 -17.44 -9.95 4.99
C ASN A 140 -17.77 -8.49 4.64
N GLY A 141 -17.34 -7.53 5.45
CA GLY A 141 -17.34 -6.13 5.08
C GLY A 141 -16.50 -5.89 3.82
N THR A 142 -16.89 -4.91 3.01
CA THR A 142 -16.21 -4.58 1.76
C THR A 142 -15.80 -3.10 1.79
N PHE A 143 -14.57 -2.82 1.40
CA PHE A 143 -14.08 -1.46 1.14
C PHE A 143 -13.64 -1.38 -0.31
N VAL A 144 -14.21 -0.45 -1.08
CA VAL A 144 -14.02 -0.33 -2.52
C VAL A 144 -13.53 1.06 -2.86
N VAL A 145 -12.55 1.16 -3.75
CA VAL A 145 -12.10 2.43 -4.34
C VAL A 145 -12.34 2.36 -5.84
N MET A 146 -13.09 3.33 -6.38
CA MET A 146 -13.50 3.38 -7.78
C MET A 146 -13.12 4.72 -8.40
N TRP A 147 -12.59 4.64 -9.63
CA TRP A 147 -12.18 5.82 -10.39
C TRP A 147 -13.33 6.45 -11.19
N ASP A 148 -14.23 5.62 -11.74
CA ASP A 148 -15.46 6.07 -12.40
C ASP A 148 -16.68 5.70 -11.53
N CYS A 149 -17.54 6.69 -11.29
CA CYS A 149 -18.73 6.57 -10.46
C CYS A 149 -19.95 6.02 -11.23
N LYS A 150 -19.85 5.90 -12.56
CA LYS A 150 -20.95 5.45 -13.42
C LYS A 150 -21.43 4.05 -13.08
N ASP A 151 -20.53 3.20 -12.58
CA ASP A 151 -20.84 1.80 -12.27
C ASP A 151 -21.67 1.61 -10.99
N LEU A 152 -21.84 2.67 -10.18
CA LEU A 152 -22.78 2.63 -9.06
C LEU A 152 -24.25 2.76 -9.49
N GLY A 153 -24.54 2.97 -10.78
CA GLY A 153 -25.90 3.11 -11.29
C GLY A 153 -26.64 4.37 -10.80
N LEU A 154 -25.94 5.31 -10.16
CA LEU A 154 -26.50 6.49 -9.50
C LEU A 154 -26.59 7.73 -10.41
N PHE A 155 -26.10 7.67 -11.65
CA PHE A 155 -26.17 8.76 -12.62
C PHE A 155 -27.27 8.50 -13.67
N GLN A 156 -28.54 8.57 -13.26
CA GLN A 156 -29.65 8.86 -14.18
C GLN A 156 -30.17 10.26 -13.86
N GLY A 157 -29.66 11.31 -14.54
CA GLY A 157 -30.25 12.64 -14.36
C GLY A 157 -29.53 13.86 -14.93
N ILE A 158 -28.27 13.79 -15.35
CA ILE A 158 -27.59 14.94 -15.97
C ILE A 158 -27.31 14.57 -17.44
N SER A 159 -28.21 14.99 -18.32
CA SER A 159 -28.08 14.83 -19.76
C SER A 159 -26.97 15.71 -20.31
N ASN A 160 -26.15 15.09 -21.17
CA ASN A 160 -25.39 15.64 -22.29
C ASN A 160 -25.50 17.17 -22.49
N ASP A 161 -24.40 17.88 -22.24
CA ASP A 161 -23.69 18.64 -23.28
C ASP A 161 -22.43 19.29 -22.66
N HIS A 162 -21.33 19.24 -23.43
CA HIS A 162 -19.96 19.67 -23.12
C HIS A 162 -19.00 18.59 -22.62
N GLU A 163 -18.39 17.96 -23.63
CA GLU A 163 -17.10 17.28 -23.60
C GLU A 163 -16.01 18.21 -23.02
N TYR A 164 -15.79 18.14 -21.70
CA TYR A 164 -14.67 18.80 -21.05
C TYR A 164 -13.38 18.01 -21.31
N GLN A 165 -12.72 18.30 -22.43
CA GLN A 165 -11.32 17.94 -22.64
C GLN A 165 -10.42 18.93 -21.90
N HIS A 166 -10.08 18.64 -20.64
CA HIS A 166 -8.89 19.20 -20.03
C HIS A 166 -8.15 18.10 -19.25
N GLN A 167 -6.90 17.86 -19.67
CA GLN A 167 -5.88 17.13 -18.93
C GLN A 167 -5.58 17.90 -17.64
N HIS A 168 -6.33 17.65 -16.58
CA HIS A 168 -5.89 17.98 -15.24
C HIS A 168 -5.30 16.73 -14.60
N GLN A 169 -4.14 16.89 -13.97
CA GLN A 169 -3.54 15.88 -13.12
C GLN A 169 -4.48 15.66 -11.94
N PHE A 170 -5.01 14.45 -11.82
CA PHE A 170 -5.94 14.10 -10.76
C PHE A 170 -5.25 13.21 -9.74
N SER A 171 -5.34 13.57 -8.46
CA SER A 171 -4.83 12.76 -7.36
C SER A 171 -6.00 12.38 -6.44
N GLN A 172 -6.27 11.09 -6.31
CA GLN A 172 -7.02 10.56 -5.18
C GLN A 172 -6.05 10.35 -4.02
N SER A 173 -6.42 10.76 -2.82
CA SER A 173 -5.56 10.59 -1.65
C SER A 173 -6.37 9.98 -0.51
N VAL A 174 -5.94 8.82 -0.03
CA VAL A 174 -6.56 8.11 1.09
C VAL A 174 -5.53 8.05 2.19
N PHE A 175 -5.82 8.65 3.34
CA PHE A 175 -4.94 8.70 4.50
C PHE A 175 -5.58 7.94 5.66
N PHE A 176 -4.92 6.86 6.09
CA PHE A 176 -5.28 6.14 7.30
C PHE A 176 -4.08 6.15 8.25
N ASP A 177 -4.28 6.57 9.49
CA ASP A 177 -3.21 6.52 10.49
C ASP A 177 -2.97 5.07 10.94
N SER A 178 -4.01 4.23 10.92
CA SER A 178 -3.92 2.79 11.15
C SER A 178 -5.06 2.02 10.47
N TYR A 179 -4.82 0.75 10.09
CA TYR A 179 -5.86 -0.15 9.58
C TYR A 179 -5.73 -1.54 10.18
N LYS A 180 -6.88 -2.22 10.39
CA LYS A 180 -6.91 -3.59 10.92
C LYS A 180 -7.89 -4.47 10.15
N ILE A 181 -7.34 -5.50 9.50
CA ILE A 181 -8.12 -6.50 8.76
C ILE A 181 -7.97 -7.85 9.49
N LYS A 182 -9.08 -8.44 9.94
CA LYS A 182 -9.06 -9.78 10.56
C LYS A 182 -9.01 -10.87 9.46
N LYS A 183 -8.26 -11.96 9.70
CA LYS A 183 -8.06 -13.11 8.77
C LYS A 183 -9.40 -13.64 8.19
N ASN A 184 -9.37 -14.08 6.93
CA ASN A 184 -10.46 -14.70 6.14
C ASN A 184 -11.48 -13.76 5.46
N GLN A 185 -11.08 -12.54 5.05
CA GLN A 185 -11.92 -11.60 4.31
C GLN A 185 -11.53 -11.59 2.82
N LYS A 186 -12.53 -11.61 1.92
CA LYS A 186 -12.31 -11.55 0.46
C LYS A 186 -12.23 -10.07 0.03
N ARG A 187 -11.09 -9.65 -0.50
CA ARG A 187 -10.95 -8.35 -1.19
C ARG A 187 -11.44 -8.50 -2.64
N ILE A 188 -12.26 -7.58 -3.12
CA ILE A 188 -12.62 -7.46 -4.53
C ILE A 188 -12.19 -6.06 -4.97
N PHE A 189 -11.04 -5.97 -5.62
CA PHE A 189 -10.67 -4.81 -6.43
C PHE A 189 -11.00 -5.19 -7.88
N HIS A 190 -11.74 -4.34 -8.59
CA HIS A 190 -11.97 -4.51 -10.03
C HIS A 190 -10.91 -3.69 -10.78
N ASP A 191 -9.96 -4.38 -11.41
CA ASP A 191 -8.80 -3.80 -12.12
C ASP A 191 -9.16 -3.33 -13.54
N TRP A 192 -9.07 -2.04 -13.84
CA TRP A 192 -9.05 -1.51 -15.21
C TRP A 192 -8.11 -0.31 -15.33
N TRP A 193 -6.84 -0.50 -15.70
CA TRP A 193 -5.97 0.62 -16.13
C TRP A 193 -5.04 0.30 -17.30
N LYS A 194 -4.96 1.25 -18.23
CA LYS A 194 -3.92 1.44 -19.24
C LYS A 194 -3.02 2.59 -18.75
N ASP A 195 -1.71 2.33 -18.71
CA ASP A 195 -0.58 3.26 -18.57
C ASP A 195 -0.04 3.55 -17.13
N PRO A 196 1.17 3.06 -16.78
CA PRO A 196 1.81 3.25 -15.48
C PRO A 196 3.03 4.17 -15.60
N THR A 197 2.87 5.48 -15.43
CA THR A 197 4.01 6.36 -15.12
C THR A 197 3.62 7.38 -14.05
N ILE A 198 4.56 7.59 -13.13
CA ILE A 198 4.58 8.51 -11.97
C ILE A 198 4.22 7.84 -10.65
N LEU A 199 5.24 7.69 -9.78
CA LEU A 199 5.23 8.13 -8.37
C LEU A 199 6.65 8.01 -7.79
N SER A 200 7.23 9.14 -7.40
CA SER A 200 8.38 9.21 -6.50
C SER A 200 8.14 10.29 -5.46
N GLN A 201 8.55 9.98 -4.23
CA GLN A 201 8.66 10.80 -3.02
C GLN A 201 7.54 10.62 -1.99
N GLN A 202 8.00 10.11 -0.84
CA GLN A 202 7.35 9.98 0.47
C GLN A 202 6.35 8.82 0.64
N PHE A 203 6.88 7.59 0.53
CA PHE A 203 6.28 6.40 1.12
C PHE A 203 7.36 5.63 1.87
N ALA A 204 7.48 5.85 3.19
CA ALA A 204 8.37 5.04 4.02
C ALA A 204 7.66 3.79 4.59
N ASP A 205 6.31 3.76 4.65
CA ASP A 205 5.58 2.67 5.33
C ASP A 205 4.39 2.09 4.56
N ILE A 206 4.24 2.40 3.27
CA ILE A 206 3.21 1.76 2.42
C ILE A 206 3.84 0.62 1.65
N ASN A 207 3.30 -0.58 1.80
CA ASN A 207 3.66 -1.73 0.97
C ASN A 207 3.01 -1.57 -0.41
N ILE A 208 3.68 -0.81 -1.28
CA ILE A 208 3.25 -0.37 -2.61
C ILE A 208 2.79 -1.57 -3.49
N GLY A 209 3.23 -2.80 -3.18
CA GLY A 209 2.83 -4.02 -3.90
C GLY A 209 1.31 -4.25 -3.93
N GLU A 210 0.60 -4.06 -2.81
CA GLU A 210 -0.83 -4.38 -2.76
C GLU A 210 -1.73 -3.43 -3.57
N LEU A 211 -1.21 -2.28 -4.03
CA LEU A 211 -1.96 -1.26 -4.77
C LEU A 211 -2.05 -1.52 -6.29
N PHE A 212 -1.30 -2.48 -6.84
CA PHE A 212 -1.13 -2.63 -8.30
C PHE A 212 -1.43 -4.03 -8.86
N GLY A 213 -2.07 -4.92 -8.10
CA GLY A 213 -2.19 -6.34 -8.51
C GLY A 213 -0.83 -7.06 -8.56
N ILE A 214 0.24 -6.40 -8.09
CA ILE A 214 1.49 -7.05 -7.73
C ILE A 214 1.13 -7.84 -6.48
N GLN A 215 0.96 -9.17 -6.60
CA GLN A 215 0.97 -10.01 -5.40
C GLN A 215 2.19 -9.53 -4.60
N HIS A 216 2.02 -9.17 -3.33
CA HIS A 216 3.15 -9.18 -2.43
C HIS A 216 3.67 -10.60 -2.55
N LEU A 217 4.66 -10.78 -3.40
CA LEU A 217 5.25 -12.07 -3.53
C LEU A 217 5.78 -12.28 -2.11
N SER A 218 5.36 -13.35 -1.46
CA SER A 218 6.14 -13.87 -0.34
C SER A 218 7.58 -14.16 -0.77
N SER A 219 7.83 -14.10 -2.08
CA SER A 219 9.12 -14.12 -2.71
C SER A 219 9.93 -12.85 -2.39
N GLN A 220 11.14 -13.11 -1.93
CA GLN A 220 12.12 -12.12 -1.57
C GLN A 220 13.10 -11.97 -2.74
N GLU A 221 13.69 -10.79 -2.90
CA GLU A 221 14.77 -10.59 -3.88
C GLU A 221 16.03 -11.29 -3.39
N ILE A 222 16.68 -12.03 -4.29
CA ILE A 222 18.08 -12.45 -4.17
C ILE A 222 18.83 -12.08 -5.47
N SER A 223 19.99 -11.46 -5.35
CA SER A 223 20.72 -10.94 -6.50
C SER A 223 22.25 -10.98 -6.36
N LEU A 224 22.92 -11.15 -7.49
CA LEU A 224 24.39 -11.18 -7.61
C LEU A 224 24.87 -10.14 -8.61
N THR A 225 25.91 -9.40 -8.25
CA THR A 225 26.60 -8.48 -9.16
C THR A 225 27.67 -9.22 -9.97
N ILE A 226 27.72 -8.94 -11.26
CA ILE A 226 28.67 -9.49 -12.22
C ILE A 226 29.56 -8.34 -12.71
N PRO A 227 30.82 -8.27 -12.25
CA PRO A 227 31.76 -7.25 -12.71
C PRO A 227 32.13 -7.50 -14.17
N SER A 228 32.49 -6.42 -14.87
CA SER A 228 32.97 -6.48 -16.26
C SER A 228 34.49 -6.56 -16.37
N THR A 229 35.16 -6.87 -15.27
CA THR A 229 36.62 -6.97 -15.18
C THR A 229 37.07 -8.36 -14.77
N ASN A 230 38.26 -8.76 -15.22
CA ASN A 230 39.01 -9.90 -14.71
C ASN A 230 40.26 -9.37 -13.98
N GLY A 231 40.21 -9.29 -12.65
CA GLY A 231 41.11 -8.46 -11.86
C GLY A 231 41.02 -7.00 -12.32
N TYR A 232 42.13 -6.46 -12.85
CA TYR A 232 42.18 -5.08 -13.37
C TYR A 232 41.91 -4.99 -14.88
N LYS A 233 41.71 -6.11 -15.58
CA LYS A 233 41.55 -6.12 -17.04
C LYS A 233 40.07 -6.03 -17.40
N GLN A 234 39.68 -5.02 -18.17
CA GLN A 234 38.33 -4.93 -18.75
C GLN A 234 38.07 -6.11 -19.70
N LEU A 235 36.95 -6.79 -19.50
CA LEU A 235 36.43 -7.80 -20.41
C LEU A 235 35.84 -7.13 -21.65
N SER A 236 35.93 -7.79 -22.80
CA SER A 236 35.16 -7.37 -23.97
C SER A 236 33.66 -7.50 -23.69
N SER A 237 32.84 -6.70 -24.37
CA SER A 237 31.37 -6.76 -24.22
C SER A 237 30.82 -8.17 -24.49
N ASN A 238 31.44 -8.93 -25.40
CA ASN A 238 31.04 -10.30 -25.70
C ASN A 238 31.40 -11.28 -24.56
N GLU A 239 32.61 -11.19 -24.00
CA GLU A 239 33.01 -12.02 -22.85
C GLU A 239 32.12 -11.73 -21.63
N HIS A 240 31.89 -10.46 -21.30
CA HIS A 240 31.01 -10.07 -20.20
C HIS A 240 29.58 -10.57 -20.42
N HIS A 241 29.03 -10.42 -21.62
CA HIS A 241 27.70 -10.94 -21.96
C HIS A 241 27.61 -12.47 -21.86
N GLN A 242 28.65 -13.19 -22.25
CA GLN A 242 28.70 -14.66 -22.09
C GLN A 242 28.66 -15.08 -20.62
N ILE A 243 29.39 -14.39 -19.74
CA ILE A 243 29.37 -14.62 -18.30
C ILE A 243 27.97 -14.32 -17.73
N ILE A 244 27.39 -13.18 -18.08
CA ILE A 244 26.03 -12.80 -17.68
C ILE A 244 25.03 -13.89 -18.04
N ASN A 245 25.07 -14.40 -19.28
CA ASN A 245 24.16 -15.45 -19.74
C ASN A 245 24.37 -16.77 -19.00
N LYS A 246 25.62 -17.15 -18.72
CA LYS A 246 25.92 -18.36 -17.93
C LYS A 246 25.32 -18.23 -16.52
N VAL A 247 25.52 -17.09 -15.85
CA VAL A 247 25.00 -16.84 -14.49
C VAL A 247 23.48 -16.76 -14.49
N ALA A 248 22.87 -16.00 -15.39
CA ALA A 248 21.40 -15.88 -15.51
C ALA A 248 20.74 -17.23 -15.78
N LYS A 249 21.35 -18.07 -16.64
CA LYS A 249 20.88 -19.45 -16.88
C LYS A 249 20.97 -20.28 -15.61
N LYS A 250 22.08 -20.23 -14.87
CA LYS A 250 22.27 -20.99 -13.63
C LYS A 250 21.28 -20.55 -12.54
N VAL A 251 21.07 -19.24 -12.37
CA VAL A 251 20.07 -18.70 -11.44
C VAL A 251 18.67 -19.13 -11.84
N SER A 252 18.31 -19.03 -13.13
CA SER A 252 16.99 -19.45 -13.62
C SER A 252 16.71 -20.93 -13.38
N GLN A 253 17.72 -21.80 -13.49
CA GLN A 253 17.58 -23.23 -13.15
C GLN A 253 17.27 -23.48 -11.68
N LEU A 254 17.73 -22.60 -10.77
CA LEU A 254 17.50 -22.72 -9.33
C LEU A 254 16.16 -22.10 -8.88
N THR A 255 15.71 -21.07 -9.60
CA THR A 255 14.65 -20.16 -9.14
C THR A 255 13.41 -20.13 -10.03
N GLY A 256 13.46 -20.74 -11.22
CA GLY A 256 12.41 -20.68 -12.23
C GLY A 256 12.51 -19.47 -13.16
N GLY A 257 13.35 -18.48 -12.85
CA GLY A 257 13.61 -17.33 -13.72
C GLY A 257 14.58 -16.33 -13.12
N ALA A 258 15.26 -15.57 -13.96
CA ALA A 258 16.18 -14.51 -13.55
C ALA A 258 15.98 -13.26 -14.42
N THR A 259 16.16 -12.10 -13.82
CA THR A 259 16.17 -10.80 -14.49
C THR A 259 17.58 -10.24 -14.43
N VAL A 260 18.06 -9.70 -15.55
CA VAL A 260 19.37 -9.05 -15.65
C VAL A 260 19.14 -7.54 -15.75
N ILE A 261 19.82 -6.78 -14.90
CA ILE A 261 19.83 -5.32 -14.92
C ILE A 261 21.27 -4.88 -15.21
N LEU A 262 21.47 -4.05 -16.23
CA LEU A 262 22.76 -3.44 -16.50
C LEU A 262 22.90 -2.16 -15.66
N ALA A 263 24.06 -1.96 -15.05
CA ALA A 263 24.33 -0.83 -14.18
C ALA A 263 25.80 -0.38 -14.28
N SER A 264 26.14 0.71 -13.60
CA SER A 264 27.53 1.14 -13.40
C SER A 264 27.97 0.81 -11.96
N GLY A 265 29.15 0.20 -11.83
CA GLY A 265 29.89 0.07 -10.60
C GLY A 265 30.93 1.18 -10.50
N TYR A 266 31.17 1.66 -9.27
CA TYR A 266 32.17 2.69 -9.02
C TYR A 266 33.09 2.26 -7.88
N TRP A 267 34.39 2.45 -8.06
CA TRP A 267 35.39 2.19 -7.01
C TRP A 267 36.57 3.15 -7.16
N ILE A 268 37.38 3.25 -6.10
CA ILE A 268 38.57 4.12 -6.07
C ILE A 268 39.80 3.30 -6.38
N SER A 269 40.55 3.68 -7.42
CA SER A 269 41.82 3.04 -7.75
C SER A 269 42.98 3.65 -7.00
N GLU A 270 43.61 2.87 -6.11
CA GLU A 270 44.85 3.27 -5.45
C GLU A 270 46.02 3.41 -6.45
N LYS A 271 45.98 2.65 -7.56
CA LYS A 271 47.03 2.69 -8.60
C LYS A 271 46.96 3.94 -9.47
N GLU A 272 45.77 4.53 -9.62
CA GLU A 272 45.53 5.70 -10.46
C GLU A 272 45.26 6.96 -9.64
N GLN A 273 46.08 7.18 -8.60
CA GLN A 273 46.03 8.41 -7.78
C GLN A 273 44.66 8.67 -7.12
N ASN A 274 43.99 7.62 -6.64
CA ASN A 274 42.63 7.71 -6.08
C ASN A 274 41.58 8.25 -7.06
N SER A 275 41.74 7.96 -8.35
CA SER A 275 40.71 8.24 -9.35
C SER A 275 39.46 7.38 -9.10
N LEU A 276 38.30 7.98 -9.37
CA LEU A 276 37.03 7.25 -9.43
C LEU A 276 36.99 6.47 -10.74
N ILE A 277 37.00 5.15 -10.64
CA ILE A 277 36.82 4.25 -11.78
C ILE A 277 35.33 3.92 -11.88
N GLU A 278 34.77 4.12 -13.07
CA GLU A 278 33.46 3.61 -13.45
C GLU A 278 33.65 2.35 -14.30
N GLU A 279 32.97 1.26 -13.94
CA GLU A 279 32.93 0.04 -14.73
C GLU A 279 31.48 -0.39 -15.01
N PRO A 280 31.17 -0.93 -16.20
CA PRO A 280 29.90 -1.60 -16.41
C PRO A 280 29.77 -2.81 -15.49
N VAL A 281 28.60 -3.02 -14.90
CA VAL A 281 28.27 -4.23 -14.14
C VAL A 281 26.90 -4.74 -14.57
N ALA A 282 26.61 -6.00 -14.25
CA ALA A 282 25.26 -6.54 -14.38
C ALA A 282 24.78 -7.08 -13.03
N VAL A 283 23.52 -6.90 -12.71
CA VAL A 283 22.88 -7.49 -11.52
C VAL A 283 21.92 -8.55 -12.02
N VAL A 284 22.14 -9.80 -11.59
CA VAL A 284 21.24 -10.91 -11.87
C VAL A 284 20.38 -11.15 -10.63
N SER A 285 19.10 -10.79 -10.72
CA SER A 285 18.12 -10.89 -9.65
C SER A 285 17.09 -11.97 -9.91
N SER A 286 16.56 -12.57 -8.84
CA SER A 286 15.36 -13.39 -8.88
C SER A 286 14.48 -13.14 -7.66
N PHE A 287 13.18 -13.37 -7.81
CA PHE A 287 12.16 -13.13 -6.79
C PHE A 287 11.54 -14.46 -6.38
N VAL A 288 12.10 -15.12 -5.34
CA VAL A 288 11.68 -16.46 -4.89
C VAL A 288 11.55 -16.57 -3.38
N ASN A 289 10.91 -17.64 -2.88
CA ASN A 289 10.96 -17.96 -1.46
C ASN A 289 12.38 -18.44 -1.11
N ILE A 290 13.08 -17.69 -0.25
CA ILE A 290 14.49 -17.94 0.04
C ILE A 290 14.62 -18.93 1.18
N ASP A 291 15.27 -20.07 0.92
CA ASP A 291 15.69 -21.03 1.93
C ASP A 291 17.22 -21.12 2.02
N SER A 292 17.72 -21.82 3.05
CA SER A 292 19.17 -21.97 3.27
C SER A 292 19.88 -22.70 2.11
N LYS A 293 19.18 -23.58 1.38
CA LYS A 293 19.75 -24.32 0.26
C LYS A 293 19.98 -23.40 -0.94
N LEU A 294 19.02 -22.50 -1.19
CA LEU A 294 19.13 -21.50 -2.23
C LEU A 294 20.24 -20.50 -1.91
N VAL A 295 20.30 -19.97 -0.69
CA VAL A 295 21.37 -19.05 -0.25
C VAL A 295 22.74 -19.71 -0.44
N ASN A 296 22.90 -20.97 -0.02
CA ASN A 296 24.15 -21.71 -0.24
C ASN A 296 24.50 -21.86 -1.72
N SER A 297 23.51 -22.05 -2.59
CA SER A 297 23.73 -22.13 -4.04
C SER A 297 24.20 -20.80 -4.62
N PHE A 298 23.64 -19.67 -4.17
CA PHE A 298 24.09 -18.33 -4.56
C PHE A 298 25.48 -17.99 -4.02
N LEU A 299 25.81 -18.43 -2.80
CA LEU A 299 27.16 -18.29 -2.25
C LEU A 299 28.19 -19.05 -3.10
N ILE A 300 27.87 -20.26 -3.55
CA ILE A 300 28.75 -21.03 -4.44
C ILE A 300 28.92 -20.30 -5.78
N ILE A 301 27.84 -19.81 -6.38
CA ILE A 301 27.91 -19.05 -7.64
C ILE A 301 28.79 -17.81 -7.48
N GLY A 302 28.57 -17.02 -6.41
CA GLY A 302 29.35 -15.82 -6.14
C GLY A 302 30.83 -16.11 -5.93
N LYS A 303 31.18 -17.20 -5.23
CA LYS A 303 32.58 -17.62 -5.09
C LYS A 303 33.16 -18.04 -6.44
N CYS A 304 32.42 -18.80 -7.26
CA CYS A 304 32.90 -19.23 -8.58
C CYS A 304 33.19 -17.99 -9.44
N LEU A 305 32.29 -17.00 -9.40
CA LEU A 305 32.43 -15.76 -10.14
C LEU A 305 33.63 -14.94 -9.67
N ALA A 306 33.79 -14.77 -8.36
CA ALA A 306 34.93 -14.05 -7.80
C ALA A 306 36.26 -14.74 -8.16
N THR A 307 36.27 -16.07 -8.16
CA THR A 307 37.46 -16.87 -8.54
C THR A 307 37.78 -16.73 -10.03
N GLU A 308 36.80 -16.95 -10.90
CA GLU A 308 36.97 -16.94 -12.36
C GLU A 308 37.35 -15.56 -12.89
N LEU A 309 36.81 -14.51 -12.27
CA LEU A 309 37.07 -13.11 -12.62
C LEU A 309 38.18 -12.48 -11.79
N ASN A 310 38.90 -13.26 -10.98
CA ASN A 310 39.99 -12.76 -10.13
C ASN A 310 39.61 -11.48 -9.33
N GLN A 311 38.42 -11.48 -8.76
CA GLN A 311 37.84 -10.37 -8.01
C GLN A 311 38.07 -10.56 -6.52
N GLU A 312 38.32 -9.49 -5.78
CA GLU A 312 38.46 -9.58 -4.31
C GLU A 312 37.16 -10.01 -3.63
N ALA A 313 36.02 -9.57 -4.17
CA ALA A 313 34.70 -10.01 -3.77
C ALA A 313 33.64 -9.76 -4.84
N VAL A 314 32.53 -10.48 -4.74
CA VAL A 314 31.29 -10.28 -5.49
C VAL A 314 30.17 -9.91 -4.52
N LEU A 315 29.37 -8.89 -4.87
CA LEU A 315 28.21 -8.50 -4.07
C LEU A 315 27.06 -9.50 -4.26
N LEU A 316 26.60 -10.07 -3.15
CA LEU A 316 25.34 -10.80 -3.02
C LEU A 316 24.39 -9.96 -2.16
N LYS A 317 23.19 -9.72 -2.66
CA LYS A 317 22.11 -9.13 -1.88
C LYS A 317 21.00 -10.15 -1.74
N PHE A 318 20.46 -10.33 -0.54
CA PHE A 318 19.18 -11.01 -0.38
C PHE A 318 18.37 -10.35 0.72
N VAL A 319 17.06 -10.22 0.49
CA VAL A 319 16.17 -9.46 1.37
C VAL A 319 16.68 -8.02 1.52
N ASN A 320 17.10 -7.62 2.72
CA ASN A 320 17.61 -6.29 3.07
C ASN A 320 19.08 -6.34 3.54
N GLN A 321 19.81 -7.39 3.16
CA GLN A 321 21.20 -7.60 3.58
C GLN A 321 22.12 -7.74 2.38
N SER A 322 23.30 -7.14 2.49
CA SER A 322 24.36 -7.15 1.49
C SER A 322 25.57 -7.89 2.04
N PHE A 323 26.13 -8.77 1.23
CA PHE A 323 27.29 -9.60 1.56
C PHE A 323 28.33 -9.49 0.46
N LEU A 324 29.58 -9.34 0.84
CA LEU A 324 30.72 -9.43 -0.08
C LEU A 324 31.28 -10.85 -0.04
N ILE A 325 31.15 -11.57 -1.16
CA ILE A 325 31.63 -12.94 -1.32
C ILE A 325 33.04 -12.90 -1.89
N SER A 326 34.04 -13.10 -1.03
CA SER A 326 35.44 -13.18 -1.43
C SER A 326 35.82 -14.59 -1.92
N PRO A 327 36.71 -14.73 -2.92
CA PRO A 327 37.27 -16.02 -3.26
C PRO A 327 38.25 -16.42 -2.14
N PHE A 328 37.79 -17.32 -1.26
CA PHE A 328 38.59 -17.96 -0.21
C PHE A 328 39.41 -16.99 0.67
N LYS A 329 38.85 -16.55 1.80
CA LYS A 329 39.71 -16.29 2.98
C LYS A 329 40.13 -17.64 3.53
N GLU A 330 41.44 -17.86 3.67
CA GLU A 330 42.08 -19.10 4.13
C GLU A 330 41.71 -19.55 5.57
N GLU A 331 40.79 -18.86 6.25
CA GLU A 331 40.51 -19.10 7.67
C GLU A 331 39.53 -20.26 7.96
N PHE A 332 39.11 -21.06 6.96
CA PHE A 332 38.35 -22.28 7.21
C PHE A 332 39.05 -23.55 6.68
N VAL A 333 39.79 -24.18 7.60
CA VAL A 333 39.92 -25.63 7.83
C VAL A 333 40.40 -26.51 6.66
N SER A 334 41.71 -26.78 6.65
CA SER A 334 42.42 -28.08 6.50
C SER A 334 41.79 -29.31 5.80
N VAL A 335 40.85 -29.16 4.87
CA VAL A 335 40.28 -30.30 4.12
C VAL A 335 40.59 -30.12 2.64
N GLU A 336 41.73 -30.64 2.23
CA GLU A 336 42.24 -30.69 0.85
C GLU A 336 41.19 -31.26 -0.13
N ASN A 337 40.32 -32.16 0.34
CA ASN A 337 39.21 -32.76 -0.43
C ASN A 337 38.08 -31.80 -0.82
N GLN A 338 37.96 -30.61 -0.22
CA GLN A 338 36.91 -29.64 -0.63
C GLN A 338 37.33 -28.77 -1.82
N LYS A 339 38.64 -28.62 -2.08
CA LYS A 339 39.13 -27.85 -3.23
C LYS A 339 38.83 -28.54 -4.56
N GLU A 340 39.00 -29.86 -4.64
CA GLU A 340 38.74 -30.62 -5.88
C GLU A 340 37.26 -30.58 -6.29
N ASN A 341 36.34 -30.75 -5.34
CA ASN A 341 34.89 -30.69 -5.59
C ASN A 341 34.44 -29.27 -6.02
N TYR A 342 35.11 -28.24 -5.51
CA TYR A 342 34.81 -26.86 -5.87
C TYR A 342 35.15 -26.52 -7.33
N PHE A 343 36.29 -26.99 -7.85
CA PHE A 343 36.64 -26.78 -9.25
C PHE A 343 35.64 -27.44 -10.20
N GLU A 344 35.14 -28.63 -9.85
CA GLU A 344 34.06 -29.27 -10.60
C GLU A 344 32.76 -28.46 -10.56
N LEU A 345 32.42 -27.89 -9.40
CA LEU A 345 31.24 -27.04 -9.21
C LEU A 345 31.29 -25.74 -10.01
N CYS A 346 32.47 -25.22 -10.33
CA CYS A 346 32.63 -23.98 -11.11
C CYS A 346 32.91 -24.19 -12.60
N ASN A 347 33.05 -25.43 -13.08
CA ASN A 347 33.36 -25.72 -14.50
C ASN A 347 32.36 -25.12 -15.50
N TRP A 348 31.11 -24.89 -15.09
CA TRP A 348 30.09 -24.27 -15.95
C TRP A 348 30.38 -22.79 -16.27
N LEU A 349 31.23 -22.12 -15.49
CA LEU A 349 31.52 -20.70 -15.63
C LEU A 349 32.79 -20.41 -16.44
N LYS A 350 33.72 -21.38 -16.53
CA LYS A 350 35.01 -21.24 -17.24
C LYS A 350 34.83 -20.63 -18.63
N LEU A 351 35.58 -19.56 -18.91
CA LEU A 351 35.55 -18.83 -20.19
C LEU A 351 36.09 -19.67 -21.35
#